data_AF-A0A161TH56-F1
#
_entry.id   AF-A0A161TH56-F1
#
_cell.length_a   1.000
_cell.length_b   1.000
_cell.length_c   1.000
_cell.angle_alpha   90.00
_cell.angle_beta   90.00
_cell.angle_gamma   90.00
#
_symmetry.space_group_name_H-M   'P 1'
#
loop_
_entity.id
_entity.type
_entity.pdbx_description
1 polymer ?
#
loop_
_entity_poly.entity_id
_entity_poly.type
_entity_poly.pdbx_seq_one_letter_code
_entity_poly.pdbx_strand_id
1 'polypeptide(L)'
;MINQLREKLWKTIYLNPLYPNDLLENAKDPDYHGVNFSAYKGGTKVDLVFQDLGQIIKATYYFDSKDFLQKAVMYEFEKESIIYDRNLEIQSIIDKIKTVAPQEEIFVAI
;
A
#
# COMPACT_ATOMS: atom_id res chain seq x y z
N MET A 1 -23.36 9.55 1.81
CA MET A 1 -22.84 8.40 1.04
C MET A 1 -21.91 8.83 -0.10
N ILE A 2 -22.38 9.48 -1.17
CA ILE A 2 -21.50 9.85 -2.31
C ILE A 2 -20.32 10.76 -1.92
N ASN A 3 -20.55 11.78 -1.08
CA ASN A 3 -19.47 12.67 -0.64
C ASN A 3 -18.36 11.94 0.15
N GLN A 4 -18.72 10.90 0.91
CA GLN A 4 -17.74 10.07 1.62
C GLN A 4 -16.90 9.23 0.66
N LEU A 5 -17.50 8.75 -0.44
CA LEU A 5 -16.76 8.03 -1.48
C LEU A 5 -15.80 8.96 -2.22
N ARG A 6 -16.22 10.19 -2.54
CA ARG A 6 -15.35 11.21 -3.16
C ARG A 6 -14.19 11.59 -2.25
N GLU A 7 -14.46 11.83 -0.97
CA GLU A 7 -13.41 12.10 0.01
C GLU A 7 -12.44 10.93 0.13
N LYS A 8 -12.95 9.69 0.19
CA LYS A 8 -12.11 8.50 0.23
C LYS A 8 -11.23 8.39 -1.02
N LEU A 9 -11.80 8.61 -2.21
CA LEU A 9 -11.05 8.59 -3.47
C LEU A 9 -9.93 9.64 -3.46
N TRP A 10 -10.24 10.88 -3.05
CA TRP A 10 -9.25 11.94 -2.93
C TRP A 10 -8.12 11.56 -1.98
N LYS A 11 -8.45 10.99 -0.80
CA LYS A 11 -7.44 10.54 0.16
C LYS A 11 -6.54 9.44 -0.42
N THR A 12 -7.11 8.44 -1.09
CA THR A 12 -6.32 7.34 -1.68
C THR A 12 -5.39 7.83 -2.81
N ILE A 13 -5.79 8.85 -3.58
CA ILE A 13 -4.97 9.40 -4.65
C ILE A 13 -3.84 10.29 -4.09
N TYR A 14 -4.18 11.19 -3.17
CA TYR A 14 -3.29 12.31 -2.81
C TYR A 14 -2.60 12.17 -1.47
N LEU A 15 -3.08 11.30 -0.57
CA LEU A 15 -2.43 11.06 0.71
C LEU A 15 -1.62 9.78 0.64
N ASN A 16 -0.45 9.82 1.28
CA ASN A 16 0.40 8.66 1.43
C ASN A 16 0.13 8.02 2.80
N PRO A 17 -0.32 6.76 2.88
CA PRO A 17 -0.60 6.12 4.16
C PRO A 17 0.68 5.77 4.93
N LEU A 18 1.81 5.65 4.24
CA LEU A 18 3.08 5.18 4.78
C LEU A 18 4.21 5.63 3.86
N TYR A 19 5.30 6.15 4.42
CA TYR A 19 6.53 6.47 3.70
C TYR A 19 7.60 5.39 3.93
N PRO A 20 8.58 5.24 3.03
CA PRO A 20 9.67 4.27 3.21
C PRO A 20 10.42 4.43 4.53
N ASN A 21 10.65 5.67 4.96
CA ASN A 21 11.39 5.95 6.21
C ASN A 21 10.63 5.52 7.46
N ASP A 22 9.29 5.50 7.42
CA ASP A 22 8.48 5.02 8.54
C ASP A 22 8.75 3.53 8.81
N LEU A 23 9.12 2.77 7.77
CA LEU A 23 9.42 1.34 7.90
C LEU A 23 10.78 1.06 8.55
N LEU A 24 11.68 2.06 8.60
CA LEU A 24 12.97 1.92 9.27
C LEU A 24 12.80 1.80 10.79
N GLU A 25 11.74 2.38 11.35
CA GLU A 25 11.42 2.29 12.77
C GLU A 25 11.25 0.84 13.24
N ASN A 26 10.81 -0.06 12.35
CA ASN A 26 10.69 -1.49 12.65
C ASN A 26 12.05 -2.14 12.95
N ALA A 27 13.18 -1.58 12.49
CA ALA A 27 14.50 -2.11 12.83
C ALA A 27 14.84 -1.99 14.33
N LYS A 28 14.05 -1.24 15.10
CA LYS A 28 14.19 -1.11 16.56
C LYS A 28 13.45 -2.22 17.31
N ASP A 29 12.55 -2.93 16.65
CA ASP A 29 11.76 -4.00 17.23
C ASP A 29 12.56 -5.32 17.23
N PRO A 30 12.72 -6.00 18.37
CA PRO A 30 13.48 -7.25 18.46
C PRO A 30 12.91 -8.40 17.62
N ASP A 31 11.61 -8.37 17.30
CA ASP A 31 10.97 -9.40 16.48
C ASP A 31 11.24 -9.18 14.98
N TYR A 32 11.78 -8.03 14.59
CA TYR A 32 12.23 -7.77 13.23
C TYR A 32 13.68 -8.22 13.02
N HIS A 33 13.87 -9.12 12.06
CA HIS A 33 15.18 -9.61 11.67
C HIS A 33 15.88 -8.70 10.65
N GLY A 34 15.13 -7.87 9.93
CA GLY A 34 15.72 -6.90 9.03
C GLY A 34 14.74 -6.05 8.24
N VAL A 35 15.23 -4.87 7.87
CA VAL A 35 14.60 -3.93 6.94
C VAL A 35 15.60 -3.67 5.82
N ASN A 36 15.27 -4.06 4.60
CA ASN A 36 16.15 -3.91 3.45
C ASN A 36 15.54 -2.99 2.39
N PHE A 37 16.31 -1.99 1.96
CA PHE A 37 15.90 -1.01 0.96
C PHE A 37 16.60 -1.30 -0.37
N SER A 38 15.86 -1.23 -1.46
CA SER A 38 16.40 -1.42 -2.81
C SER A 38 15.65 -0.56 -3.82
N ALA A 39 16.30 -0.23 -4.94
CA ALA A 39 15.65 0.46 -6.04
C ALA A 39 14.72 -0.48 -6.81
N TYR A 40 13.53 -0.01 -7.20
CA TYR A 40 12.59 -0.78 -7.99
C TYR A 40 11.73 0.12 -8.89
N LYS A 41 11.80 -0.08 -10.21
CA LYS A 41 10.99 0.63 -11.22
C LYS A 41 10.96 2.17 -11.05
N GLY A 42 12.10 2.76 -10.67
CA GLY A 42 12.23 4.20 -10.46
C GLY A 42 11.72 4.71 -9.10
N GLY A 43 11.26 3.82 -8.23
CA GLY A 43 10.97 4.10 -6.83
C GLY A 43 11.72 3.18 -5.88
N THR A 44 11.15 2.99 -4.69
CA THR A 44 11.77 2.25 -3.60
C THR A 44 11.02 0.95 -3.33
N LYS A 45 11.76 -0.13 -3.10
CA LYS A 45 11.24 -1.39 -2.56
C LYS A 45 11.83 -1.61 -1.18
N VAL A 46 10.96 -1.90 -0.22
CA VAL A 46 11.34 -2.21 1.16
C VAL A 46 10.90 -3.63 1.48
N ASP A 47 11.85 -4.49 1.83
CA ASP A 47 11.59 -5.84 2.33
C ASP A 47 11.77 -5.85 3.85
N LEU A 48 10.74 -6.26 4.58
CA LEU A 48 10.76 -6.54 6.01
C LEU A 48 10.77 -8.04 6.25
N VAL A 49 11.58 -8.49 7.19
CA VAL A 49 11.56 -9.87 7.69
C VAL A 49 11.38 -9.81 9.20
N PHE A 50 10.37 -10.48 9.73
CA PHE A 50 10.05 -10.47 11.15
C PHE A 50 9.47 -11.80 11.60
N GLN A 51 9.48 -12.04 12.90
CA GLN A 51 8.89 -13.21 13.52
C GLN A 51 7.54 -12.85 14.14
N ASP A 52 6.49 -13.61 13.82
CA ASP A 52 5.19 -13.49 14.47
C ASP A 52 4.67 -14.89 14.82
N LEU A 53 4.17 -15.06 16.04
CA LEU A 53 3.67 -16.34 16.59
C LEU A 53 4.59 -17.56 16.28
N GLY A 54 5.91 -17.35 16.32
CA GLY A 54 6.90 -18.40 16.07
C GLY A 54 7.23 -18.66 14.60
N GLN A 55 6.76 -17.84 13.67
CA GLN A 55 6.94 -18.00 12.24
C GLN A 55 7.66 -16.81 11.62
N ILE A 56 8.51 -17.07 10.62
CA ILE A 56 9.16 -16.01 9.85
C ILE A 56 8.19 -15.52 8.78
N ILE A 57 7.82 -14.25 8.87
CA ILE A 57 6.99 -13.54 7.91
C ILE A 57 7.87 -12.58 7.12
N LYS A 58 7.56 -12.46 5.83
CA LYS A 58 8.16 -11.43 4.97
C LYS A 58 7.08 -10.48 4.48
N ALA A 59 7.28 -9.18 4.65
CA ALA A 59 6.43 -8.18 4.01
C ALA A 59 7.26 -7.37 3.01
N THR A 60 6.68 -7.05 1.86
CA THR A 60 7.33 -6.24 0.83
C THR A 60 6.45 -5.07 0.45
N TYR A 61 7.03 -3.87 0.50
CA TYR A 61 6.38 -2.61 0.18
C TYR A 61 7.03 -2.02 -1.07
N TYR A 62 6.20 -1.51 -1.98
CA TYR A 62 6.61 -0.92 -3.24
C TYR A 62 6.11 0.52 -3.29
N PHE A 63 7.04 1.44 -3.47
CA PHE A 63 6.83 2.87 -3.55
C PHE A 63 7.20 3.37 -4.95
N ASP A 64 6.55 4.44 -5.40
CA ASP A 64 6.91 5.12 -6.65
C ASP A 64 8.09 6.10 -6.46
N SER A 65 8.44 6.82 -7.51
CA SER A 65 9.52 7.83 -7.49
C SER A 65 9.28 9.03 -6.55
N LYS A 66 8.04 9.19 -6.06
CA LYS A 66 7.65 10.24 -5.09
C LYS A 66 7.45 9.65 -3.70
N ASP A 67 7.92 8.42 -3.47
CA ASP A 67 7.78 7.65 -2.24
C ASP A 67 6.33 7.37 -1.82
N PHE A 68 5.37 7.45 -2.75
CA PHE A 68 4.00 7.05 -2.47
C PHE A 68 3.86 5.54 -2.53
N LEU A 69 3.26 4.95 -1.49
CA LEU A 69 3.01 3.51 -1.40
C LEU A 69 2.04 3.07 -2.51
N GLN A 70 2.50 2.19 -3.38
CA GLN A 70 1.69 1.63 -4.47
C GLN A 70 1.13 0.26 -4.12
N LYS A 71 1.94 -0.59 -3.48
CA LYS A 71 1.56 -1.96 -3.13
C LYS A 71 2.30 -2.43 -1.88
N ALA A 72 1.61 -3.17 -1.02
CA ALA A 72 2.21 -3.92 0.08
C ALA A 72 1.69 -5.36 0.05
N VAL A 73 2.61 -6.32 0.16
CA VAL A 73 2.33 -7.74 0.17
C VAL A 73 2.98 -8.41 1.37
N MET A 74 2.38 -9.49 1.83
CA MET A 74 2.90 -10.31 2.91
C MET A 74 2.96 -11.76 2.48
N TYR A 75 4.04 -12.43 2.86
CA TYR A 75 4.32 -13.81 2.59
C TYR A 75 4.31 -14.57 3.90
N GLU A 76 3.26 -15.38 4.09
CA GLU A 76 3.09 -16.28 5.22
C GLU A 76 2.96 -17.71 4.68
N PHE A 77 3.75 -18.64 5.19
CA PHE A 77 3.72 -20.04 4.72
C PHE A 77 3.81 -20.19 3.19
N GLU A 78 4.70 -19.41 2.56
CA GLU A 78 4.88 -19.34 1.10
C GLU A 78 3.66 -18.84 0.31
N LYS A 79 2.63 -18.31 0.99
CA LYS A 79 1.46 -17.70 0.36
C LYS A 79 1.56 -16.19 0.38
N GLU A 80 1.38 -15.58 -0.79
CA GLU A 80 1.25 -14.13 -0.92
C GLU A 80 -0.17 -13.69 -0.54
N SER A 81 -0.26 -12.69 0.31
CA SER A 81 -1.47 -11.90 0.56
C SER A 81 -1.20 -10.43 0.24
N ILE A 82 -2.17 -9.76 -0.38
CA ILE A 82 -2.09 -8.32 -0.65
C ILE A 82 -2.64 -7.60 0.58
N ILE A 83 -1.77 -6.87 1.29
CA ILE A 83 -2.19 -6.00 2.40
C ILE A 83 -2.80 -4.72 1.83
N TYR A 84 -2.16 -4.17 0.79
CA TYR A 84 -2.56 -2.91 0.18
C TYR A 84 -2.21 -2.89 -1.31
N ASP A 85 -3.11 -2.37 -2.13
CA ASP A 85 -2.84 -2.05 -3.53
C ASP A 85 -3.62 -0.79 -3.90
N ARG A 86 -2.90 0.29 -4.17
CA ARG A 86 -3.48 1.60 -4.42
C ARG A 86 -4.41 1.60 -5.62
N ASN A 87 -4.03 0.94 -6.70
CA ASN A 87 -4.81 0.91 -7.92
C ASN A 87 -6.11 0.13 -7.71
N LEU A 88 -6.05 -1.01 -7.01
CA LEU A 88 -7.24 -1.77 -6.66
C LEU A 88 -8.18 -0.97 -5.75
N GLU A 89 -7.65 -0.22 -4.78
CA GLU A 89 -8.47 0.64 -3.92
C GLU A 89 -9.16 1.76 -4.73
N ILE A 90 -8.40 2.46 -5.58
CA ILE A 90 -8.94 3.51 -6.45
C ILE A 90 -10.07 2.95 -7.32
N GLN A 91 -9.85 1.83 -8.01
CA GLN A 91 -10.87 1.22 -8.87
C GLN A 91 -12.10 0.78 -8.07
N SER A 92 -11.91 0.15 -6.91
CA SER A 92 -13.03 -0.25 -6.04
C SER A 92 -13.88 0.94 -5.59
N ILE A 93 -13.26 2.10 -5.31
CA ILE A 93 -14.00 3.31 -4.94
C ILE A 93 -14.73 3.90 -6.16
N ILE A 94 -14.09 3.92 -7.33
CA ILE A 94 -14.70 4.37 -8.59
C ILE A 94 -15.93 3.53 -8.94
N ASP A 95 -15.84 2.21 -8.85
CA ASP A 95 -16.96 1.31 -9.15
C ASP A 95 -18.14 1.54 -8.20
N LYS A 96 -17.85 1.80 -6.92
CA LYS A 96 -18.88 2.21 -5.94
C LYS A 96 -19.51 3.55 -6.30
N ILE A 97 -18.73 4.53 -6.75
CA ILE A 97 -19.26 5.83 -7.20
C ILE A 97 -20.17 5.62 -8.41
N LYS A 98 -19.72 4.88 -9.44
CA LYS A 98 -20.51 4.58 -10.63
C LYS A 98 -21.82 3.84 -10.33
N THR A 99 -21.83 3.02 -9.27
CA THR A 99 -23.04 2.32 -8.83
C THR A 99 -24.07 3.27 -8.23
N VAL A 100 -23.62 4.28 -7.48
CA VAL A 100 -24.52 5.22 -6.76
C VAL A 100 -24.79 6.52 -7.52
N ALA A 101 -23.94 6.87 -8.48
CA ALA A 101 -24.00 8.05 -9.33
C ALA A 101 -23.47 7.72 -10.75
N PRO A 102 -24.24 6.99 -11.59
CA PRO A 102 -23.76 6.48 -12.89
C PRO A 102 -23.38 7.56 -13.91
N GLN A 103 -23.93 8.77 -13.76
CA GLN A 103 -23.71 9.91 -14.67
C GLN A 103 -22.43 10.70 -14.33
N GLU A 104 -21.72 10.33 -13.26
CA GLU A 104 -20.55 11.06 -12.79
C GLU A 104 -19.30 10.70 -13.60
N GLU A 105 -18.71 11.71 -14.24
CA GLU A 105 -17.40 11.58 -14.89
C GLU A 105 -16.29 11.70 -13.85
N ILE A 106 -15.47 10.65 -13.74
CA ILE A 106 -14.35 10.60 -12.80
C ILE A 106 -13.05 10.63 -13.59
N PHE A 107 -12.25 11.67 -13.36
CA PHE A 107 -10.90 11.79 -13.92
C PHE A 107 -9.88 11.57 -12.82
N VAL A 108 -9.05 10.54 -12.96
CA VAL A 108 -7.91 10.28 -12.08
C VAL A 108 -6.64 10.44 -12.91
N ALA A 109 -5.84 11.46 -12.60
CA ALA A 109 -4.49 11.58 -13.13
C ALA A 109 -3.58 10.71 -12.25
N ILE A 110 -3.08 9.60 -12.81
CA ILE A 110 -2.17 8.67 -12.16
C ILE A 110 -0.74 8.98 -12.60
#